data_AF-A0A4Y9U675-F1
#
_entry.id   AF-A0A4Y9U675-F1
#
_cell.length_a   1.000
_cell.length_b   1.000
_cell.length_c   1.000
_cell.angle_alpha   90.00
_cell.angle_beta   90.00
_cell.angle_gamma   90.00
#
_symmetry.space_group_name_H-M   'P 1'
#
loop_
_entity.id
_entity.type
_entity.pdbx_description
1 polymer ?
#
loop_
_entity_poly.entity_id
_entity_poly.type
_entity_poly.pdbx_seq_one_letter_code
_entity_poly.pdbx_strand_id
1 'polypeptide(L)'
;MRKLIAVIGLSILSSGFTTADKERAHSIAITARDAYWDCLAQEIVKVVKTAIPAQDFKLMLEGSCPDQKRDFRTKMSDYLAMMHPDISAQTHISQADYAISAAQADAVTGLIKIRSGVR
;
A
#
# COMPACT_ATOMS: atom_id res chain seq x y z
N MET A 1 -14.59 -7.89 63.58
CA MET A 1 -13.36 -7.77 62.78
C MET A 1 -13.73 -7.81 61.30
N ARG A 2 -13.54 -6.70 60.61
CA ARG A 2 -14.01 -6.44 59.23
C ARG A 2 -12.99 -6.99 58.24
N LYS A 3 -13.28 -8.12 57.59
CA LYS A 3 -12.43 -8.66 56.51
C LYS A 3 -12.89 -8.06 55.18
N LEU A 4 -12.23 -6.98 54.78
CA LEU A 4 -12.26 -6.47 53.42
C LEU A 4 -11.41 -7.40 52.55
N ILE A 5 -12.04 -8.19 51.69
CA ILE A 5 -11.35 -8.87 50.59
C ILE A 5 -11.52 -7.96 49.38
N ALA A 6 -10.50 -7.15 49.11
CA ALA A 6 -10.40 -6.40 47.88
C ALA A 6 -10.06 -7.38 46.76
N VAL A 7 -11.06 -7.75 45.96
CA VAL A 7 -10.84 -8.42 44.68
C VAL A 7 -10.29 -7.37 43.73
N ILE A 8 -8.97 -7.39 43.54
CA ILE A 8 -8.32 -6.60 42.50
C ILE A 8 -8.77 -7.21 41.16
N GLY A 9 -9.70 -6.55 40.49
CA GLY A 9 -10.10 -6.88 39.14
C GLY A 9 -8.92 -6.69 38.20
N LEU A 10 -8.31 -7.78 37.76
CA LEU A 10 -7.34 -7.78 36.68
C LEU A 10 -8.12 -7.46 35.39
N SER A 11 -8.16 -6.18 35.05
CA SER A 11 -8.69 -5.73 33.76
C SER A 11 -7.74 -6.27 32.70
N ILE A 12 -8.13 -7.35 32.02
CA ILE A 12 -7.42 -7.86 30.86
C ILE A 12 -7.48 -6.75 29.82
N LEU A 13 -6.37 -6.02 29.64
CA LEU A 13 -6.19 -5.11 28.52
C LEU A 13 -6.33 -5.97 27.25
N SER A 14 -7.44 -5.83 26.55
CA SER A 14 -7.58 -6.43 25.22
C SER A 14 -6.45 -5.89 24.37
N SER A 15 -5.58 -6.79 23.92
CA SER A 15 -4.42 -6.53 23.08
C SER A 15 -4.87 -6.06 21.70
N GLY A 16 -5.28 -4.80 21.61
CA GLY A 16 -5.57 -4.09 20.37
C GLY A 16 -4.49 -3.07 20.05
N PHE A 17 -4.38 -2.71 18.77
CA PHE A 17 -3.47 -1.65 18.32
C PHE A 17 -3.90 -0.28 18.87
N THR A 18 -2.95 0.47 19.42
CA THR A 18 -3.19 1.86 19.85
C THR A 18 -3.38 2.78 18.64
N THR A 19 -3.89 4.00 18.87
CA THR A 19 -3.94 5.02 17.81
C THR A 19 -2.56 5.31 17.22
N ALA A 20 -1.52 5.38 18.07
CA ALA A 20 -0.14 5.61 17.63
C ALA A 20 0.39 4.48 16.74
N ASP A 21 0.03 3.22 17.05
CA ASP A 21 0.41 2.08 16.21
C ASP A 21 -0.23 2.16 14.82
N LYS A 22 -1.51 2.55 14.77
CA LYS A 22 -2.25 2.72 13.51
C LYS A 22 -1.70 3.87 12.67
N GLU A 23 -1.38 5.00 13.28
CA GLU A 23 -0.75 6.14 12.60
C GLU A 23 0.63 5.77 12.05
N ARG A 24 1.43 5.02 12.83
CA ARG A 24 2.73 4.52 12.37
C ARG A 24 2.59 3.57 11.19
N ALA A 25 1.66 2.62 11.26
CA ALA A 25 1.39 1.69 10.18
C ALA A 25 0.92 2.40 8.91
N HIS A 26 0.06 3.41 9.06
CA HIS A 26 -0.36 4.28 7.95
C HIS A 26 0.85 4.98 7.31
N SER A 27 1.70 5.63 8.11
CA SER A 27 2.90 6.32 7.60
C SER A 27 3.84 5.37 6.85
N ILE A 28 4.01 4.14 7.34
CA ILE A 28 4.83 3.12 6.68
C ILE A 28 4.19 2.70 5.35
N ALA A 29 2.88 2.46 5.32
CA ALA A 29 2.16 2.10 4.10
C ALA A 29 2.23 3.21 3.04
N ILE A 30 2.12 4.47 3.44
CA ILE A 30 2.28 5.64 2.56
C ILE A 30 3.71 5.74 2.03
N THR A 31 4.72 5.53 2.87
CA THR A 31 6.12 5.55 2.42
C THR A 31 6.39 4.46 1.38
N ALA A 32 5.87 3.24 1.60
CA ALA A 32 6.02 2.14 0.65
C ALA A 32 5.25 2.40 -0.66
N ARG A 33 4.07 3.03 -0.59
CA ARG A 33 3.32 3.51 -1.76
C ARG A 33 4.16 4.49 -2.57
N ASP A 34 4.71 5.51 -1.93
CA ASP A 34 5.45 6.56 -2.62
C ASP A 34 6.72 6.00 -3.29
N ALA A 35 7.41 5.07 -2.63
CA ALA A 35 8.53 4.35 -3.23
C ALA A 35 8.14 3.53 -4.48
N TYR A 36 6.94 2.94 -4.50
CA TYR A 36 6.43 2.25 -5.69
C TYR A 36 6.10 3.24 -6.82
N TRP A 37 5.47 4.38 -6.50
CA TRP A 37 5.18 5.44 -7.47
C TRP A 37 6.45 6.03 -8.07
N ASP A 38 7.48 6.28 -7.26
CA ASP A 38 8.77 6.77 -7.72
C ASP A 38 9.42 5.79 -8.70
N CYS A 39 9.36 4.49 -8.41
CA CYS A 39 9.86 3.47 -9.34
C CYS A 39 9.07 3.46 -10.66
N LEU A 40 7.73 3.53 -10.61
CA LEU A 40 6.90 3.62 -11.81
C LEU A 40 7.20 4.89 -12.63
N ALA A 41 7.43 6.02 -11.97
CA ALA A 41 7.81 7.27 -12.63
C ALA A 41 9.16 7.12 -13.37
N GLN A 42 10.12 6.41 -12.80
CA GLN A 42 11.38 6.09 -13.49
C GLN A 42 11.14 5.21 -14.73
N GLU A 43 10.24 4.24 -14.67
CA GLU A 43 9.87 3.44 -15.86
C GLU A 43 9.26 4.30 -16.96
N ILE A 44 8.40 5.26 -16.62
CA ILE A 44 7.86 6.24 -17.58
C ILE A 44 9.01 7.02 -18.24
N VAL A 45 9.94 7.56 -17.45
CA VAL A 45 11.08 8.34 -17.97
C VAL A 45 11.95 7.53 -18.93
N LYS A 46 12.19 6.25 -18.64
CA LYS A 46 12.96 5.35 -19.53
C LYS A 46 12.32 5.22 -20.91
N VAL A 47 10.99 5.19 -20.98
CA VAL A 47 10.26 4.89 -22.23
C VAL A 47 9.63 6.10 -22.89
N VAL A 48 9.57 7.26 -22.24
CA VAL A 48 8.80 8.41 -22.74
C VAL A 48 9.22 8.86 -24.14
N LYS A 49 10.53 8.81 -24.45
CA LYS A 49 11.10 9.19 -25.75
C LYS A 49 11.13 8.06 -26.78
N THR A 50 10.74 6.84 -26.39
CA THR A 50 10.76 5.68 -27.28
C THR A 50 9.44 5.55 -28.03
N ALA A 51 9.45 4.76 -29.11
CA ALA A 51 8.26 4.46 -29.90
C ALA A 51 7.41 3.31 -29.33
N ILE A 52 7.65 2.85 -28.09
CA ILE A 52 6.88 1.73 -27.55
C ILE A 52 5.39 2.10 -27.44
N PRO A 53 4.47 1.24 -27.88
CA PRO A 53 3.04 1.39 -27.63
C PRO A 53 2.72 1.45 -26.13
N ALA A 54 1.69 2.21 -25.75
CA ALA A 54 1.23 2.28 -24.35
C ALA A 54 0.78 0.91 -23.81
N GLN A 55 0.24 0.05 -24.69
CA GLN A 55 -0.13 -1.32 -24.34
C GLN A 55 1.10 -2.18 -24.00
N ASP A 56 2.19 -2.02 -24.74
CA ASP A 56 3.44 -2.74 -24.46
C ASP A 56 4.07 -2.23 -23.16
N PHE A 57 4.01 -0.91 -22.92
CA PHE A 57 4.43 -0.35 -21.63
C PHE A 57 3.64 -0.92 -20.45
N LYS A 58 2.31 -1.09 -20.59
CA LYS A 58 1.48 -1.72 -19.57
C LYS A 58 1.98 -3.13 -19.23
N LEU A 59 2.32 -3.94 -20.23
CA LEU A 59 2.87 -5.28 -20.02
C LEU A 59 4.23 -5.23 -19.32
N MET A 60 5.09 -4.27 -19.68
CA MET A 60 6.38 -4.07 -19.00
C MET A 60 6.22 -3.72 -17.52
N LEU A 61 5.21 -2.93 -17.17
CA LEU A 61 4.95 -2.54 -15.78
C LEU A 61 4.58 -3.72 -14.88
N GLU A 62 4.05 -4.82 -15.41
CA GLU A 62 3.67 -6.00 -14.62
C GLU A 62 4.87 -6.66 -13.93
N GLY A 63 6.01 -6.69 -14.63
CA GLY A 63 7.28 -7.24 -14.15
C GLY A 63 8.26 -6.19 -13.60
N SER A 64 7.91 -4.90 -13.65
CA SER A 64 8.77 -3.81 -13.17
C SER A 64 8.61 -3.59 -11.67
N CYS A 65 9.63 -2.99 -11.05
CA CYS A 65 9.62 -2.60 -9.63
C CYS A 65 9.25 -3.74 -8.65
N PRO A 66 9.81 -4.95 -8.78
CA PRO A 66 9.33 -6.12 -8.04
C PRO A 66 9.46 -5.95 -6.51
N ASP A 67 10.56 -5.34 -6.04
CA ASP A 67 10.80 -5.13 -4.62
C ASP A 67 9.84 -4.09 -4.03
N GLN A 68 9.66 -2.94 -4.71
CA GLN A 68 8.77 -1.87 -4.27
C GLN A 68 7.31 -2.33 -4.31
N LYS A 69 6.91 -3.07 -5.35
CA LYS A 69 5.58 -3.67 -5.47
C LYS A 69 5.29 -4.62 -4.32
N ARG A 70 6.23 -5.53 -4.00
CA ARG A 70 6.10 -6.46 -2.87
C ARG A 70 6.00 -5.72 -1.54
N ASP A 71 6.88 -4.75 -1.30
CA ASP A 71 6.89 -4.01 -0.03
C ASP A 71 5.60 -3.20 0.14
N PHE A 72 5.18 -2.45 -0.88
CA PHE A 72 3.91 -1.73 -0.87
C PHE A 72 2.72 -2.66 -0.59
N ARG A 73 2.66 -3.81 -1.27
CA ARG A 73 1.61 -4.81 -1.05
C ARG A 73 1.53 -5.23 0.41
N THR A 74 2.66 -5.62 0.99
CA THR A 74 2.74 -6.09 2.37
C THR A 74 2.34 -4.97 3.35
N LYS A 75 2.99 -3.80 3.26
CA LYS A 75 2.74 -2.70 4.20
C LYS A 75 1.30 -2.18 4.14
N MET A 76 0.72 -2.10 2.94
CA MET A 76 -0.66 -1.71 2.78
C MET A 76 -1.62 -2.77 3.35
N SER A 77 -1.37 -4.05 3.09
CA SER A 77 -2.21 -5.13 3.66
C SER A 77 -2.14 -5.19 5.18
N ASP A 78 -0.96 -4.97 5.77
CA ASP A 78 -0.76 -4.93 7.22
C ASP A 78 -1.52 -3.75 7.85
N TYR A 79 -1.40 -2.56 7.25
CA TYR A 79 -2.16 -1.39 7.68
C TYR A 79 -3.67 -1.62 7.62
N LEU A 80 -4.17 -2.17 6.51
CA LEU A 80 -5.60 -2.47 6.36
C LEU A 80 -6.10 -3.49 7.39
N ALA A 81 -5.28 -4.50 7.73
CA ALA A 81 -5.60 -5.47 8.78
C ALA A 81 -5.69 -4.83 10.17
N MET A 82 -4.84 -3.84 10.47
CA MET A 82 -4.93 -3.08 11.73
C MET A 82 -6.18 -2.18 11.80
N MET A 83 -6.62 -1.66 10.65
CA MET A 83 -7.78 -0.77 10.56
C MET A 83 -9.10 -1.54 10.55
N HIS A 84 -9.12 -2.75 10.01
CA HIS A 84 -10.32 -3.55 9.81
C HIS A 84 -10.09 -5.01 10.22
N PRO A 85 -9.84 -5.30 11.51
CA PRO A 85 -9.42 -6.62 11.98
C PRO A 85 -10.48 -7.72 11.77
N ASP A 86 -11.75 -7.34 11.60
CA ASP A 86 -12.86 -8.28 11.39
C ASP A 86 -13.00 -8.73 9.92
N ILE A 87 -12.21 -8.15 9.01
CA ILE A 87 -12.18 -8.52 7.59
C ILE A 87 -11.12 -9.59 7.36
N SER A 88 -11.35 -10.48 6.38
CA SER A 88 -10.41 -11.55 6.08
C SER A 88 -9.07 -11.00 5.55
N ALA A 89 -7.97 -11.62 5.96
CA ALA A 89 -6.61 -11.28 5.48
C ALA A 89 -6.51 -11.27 3.95
N GLN A 90 -7.19 -12.21 3.28
CA GLN A 90 -7.25 -12.28 1.82
C GLN A 90 -7.87 -11.03 1.21
N THR A 91 -8.87 -10.42 1.86
CA THR A 91 -9.49 -9.18 1.38
C THR A 91 -8.52 -8.01 1.46
N HIS A 92 -7.75 -7.87 2.55
CA HIS A 92 -6.72 -6.82 2.68
C HIS A 92 -5.65 -6.94 1.59
N ILE A 93 -5.21 -8.18 1.33
CA ILE A 93 -4.28 -8.48 0.26
C ILE A 93 -4.86 -8.07 -1.09
N SER A 94 -6.10 -8.44 -1.39
CA SER A 94 -6.76 -8.08 -2.65
C SER A 94 -6.95 -6.57 -2.81
N GLN A 95 -7.18 -5.82 -1.72
CA GLN A 95 -7.23 -4.36 -1.75
C GLN A 95 -5.87 -3.74 -2.06
N ALA A 96 -4.79 -4.28 -1.48
CA ALA A 96 -3.43 -3.85 -1.82
C ALA A 96 -3.09 -4.15 -3.29
N ASP A 97 -3.49 -5.32 -3.81
CA ASP A 97 -3.33 -5.70 -5.22
C ASP A 97 -4.14 -4.78 -6.17
N TYR A 98 -5.33 -4.35 -5.75
CA TYR A 98 -6.11 -3.36 -6.48
C TYR A 98 -5.39 -2.00 -6.53
N ALA A 99 -4.84 -1.54 -5.41
CA ALA A 99 -4.08 -0.29 -5.36
C ALA A 99 -2.83 -0.31 -6.26
N ILE A 100 -2.14 -1.45 -6.34
CA ILE A 100 -1.02 -1.66 -7.27
C ILE A 100 -1.49 -1.56 -8.72
N SER A 101 -2.61 -2.22 -9.05
CA SER A 101 -3.17 -2.21 -10.41
C SER A 101 -3.59 -0.79 -10.82
N ALA A 102 -4.17 -0.03 -9.89
CA ALA A 102 -4.50 1.38 -10.09
C ALA A 102 -3.24 2.22 -10.36
N ALA A 103 -2.17 2.03 -9.58
CA ALA A 103 -0.89 2.71 -9.79
C ALA A 103 -0.32 2.48 -11.20
N GLN A 104 -0.36 1.23 -11.67
CA GLN A 104 0.12 0.87 -13.00
C GLN A 104 -0.73 1.52 -14.10
N ALA A 105 -2.05 1.58 -13.92
CA ALA A 105 -2.95 2.28 -14.84
C ALA A 105 -2.69 3.79 -14.88
N ASP A 106 -2.43 4.39 -13.72
CA ASP A 106 -2.04 5.80 -13.61
C ASP A 106 -0.70 6.07 -14.30
N ALA A 107 0.27 5.16 -14.17
CA ALA A 107 1.56 5.28 -14.85
C ALA A 107 1.41 5.23 -16.39
N VAL A 108 0.56 4.34 -16.92
CA VAL A 108 0.24 4.30 -18.36
C VAL A 108 -0.42 5.61 -18.80
N THR A 109 -1.37 6.12 -18.02
CA THR A 109 -2.03 7.40 -18.27
C THR A 109 -1.01 8.55 -18.25
N GLY A 110 -0.07 8.53 -17.30
CA GLY A 110 1.03 9.47 -17.19
C GLY A 110 1.91 9.49 -18.43
N LEU A 111 2.29 8.31 -18.94
CA LEU A 111 3.06 8.19 -20.18
C LEU A 111 2.33 8.85 -21.37
N ILE A 112 1.03 8.56 -21.53
CA ILE A 112 0.20 9.12 -22.62
C ILE A 112 0.12 10.65 -22.51
N LYS A 113 -0.14 11.18 -21.31
CA LYS A 113 -0.21 12.63 -21.06
C LYS A 113 1.11 13.33 -21.40
N ILE A 114 2.23 12.79 -20.93
CA ILE A 114 3.55 13.39 -21.20
C ILE A 114 3.85 13.39 -22.70
N ARG A 115 3.58 12.28 -23.40
CA ARG A 115 3.81 12.18 -24.86
C ARG A 115 2.90 13.09 -25.68
N SER A 116 1.67 13.33 -25.23
CA SER A 116 0.73 14.24 -25.90
C SER A 116 0.98 15.72 -25.59
N GLY A 117 1.91 16.04 -24.67
CA GLY A 117 2.19 17.41 -24.25
C GLY A 117 1.08 18.02 -23.39
N VAL A 118 0.10 17.23 -22.95
CA VAL A 118 -0.96 17.67 -22.05
C VAL A 118 -0.39 17.69 -20.63
N ARG A 119 -0.27 18.90 -20.07
CA ARG A 119 0.12 19.13 -18.67
C ARG A 119 -1.10 19.16 -17.77
#